data_AF-A0A5B8VCM6-F1
#
_entry.id   AF-A0A5B8VCM6-F1
#
_cell.length_a   1.000
_cell.length_b   1.000
_cell.length_c   1.000
_cell.angle_alpha   90.00
_cell.angle_beta   90.00
_cell.angle_gamma   90.00
#
_symmetry.space_group_name_H-M   'P 1'
#
loop_
_entity.id
_entity.type
_entity.pdbx_description
1 polymer ?
#
loop_
_entity_poly.entity_id
_entity_poly.type
_entity_poly.pdbx_seq_one_letter_code
_entity_poly.pdbx_strand_id
1 'polypeptide(L)'
;MQSIMKVRFTAAFLITFSFIAHLSAQQVKSDTSSQTKQSKKLFIDVHQLEPGKVKYEDVAGAHAKDLATEKKYGVDFLKYWVDEEKGLVYCLSSSTDSASITKTHAEAHGLLPTRVYEVTDGKEAAVHGKENLYLDIHYLGAGHVTAKDVAAAHEKDLAVQKKHGVNLINYWVNEKDGVVMCLAQAKDSTDLIKTHKEAHGLIPDQVFEVKQGQ
;
A
#
# COMPACT_ATOMS: atom_id res chain seq x y z
N MET A 1 68.64 -38.01 52.16
CA MET A 1 68.59 -39.42 52.60
C MET A 1 67.39 -40.05 51.92
N GLN A 2 67.58 -41.13 51.14
CA GLN A 2 66.57 -41.72 50.24
C GLN A 2 66.14 -40.73 49.10
N SER A 3 65.78 -41.10 47.87
CA SER A 3 65.05 -42.27 47.32
C SER A 3 63.56 -42.25 47.70
N ILE A 4 62.58 -42.67 46.88
CA ILE A 4 62.61 -43.27 45.52
C ILE A 4 62.01 -42.24 44.51
N MET A 5 61.53 -42.48 43.27
CA MET A 5 61.23 -43.68 42.48
C MET A 5 61.52 -43.46 40.97
N LYS A 6 60.84 -44.17 40.07
CA LYS A 6 60.79 -43.98 38.60
C LYS A 6 59.34 -44.12 38.14
N VAL A 7 58.99 -43.54 36.99
CA VAL A 7 58.17 -44.16 35.91
C VAL A 7 58.38 -43.31 34.63
N ARG A 8 58.04 -43.85 33.44
CA ARG A 8 58.43 -43.33 32.12
C ARG A 8 57.23 -42.95 31.24
N PHE A 9 57.54 -42.24 30.14
CA PHE A 9 56.71 -41.95 28.97
C PHE A 9 55.60 -40.89 29.21
N THR A 10 55.12 -40.14 28.20
CA THR A 10 55.27 -40.30 26.73
C THR A 10 55.32 -38.94 26.01
N ALA A 11 55.59 -38.98 24.69
CA ALA A 11 55.31 -37.95 23.69
C ALA A 11 56.10 -36.63 23.76
N ALA A 12 56.94 -36.39 22.75
CA ALA A 12 57.49 -35.07 22.47
C ALA A 12 56.47 -34.22 21.71
N PHE A 13 56.23 -32.99 22.16
CA PHE A 13 55.46 -32.01 21.40
C PHE A 13 56.43 -30.95 20.85
N LEU A 14 56.72 -31.05 19.56
CA LEU A 14 57.57 -30.10 18.84
C LEU A 14 56.74 -28.93 18.29
N ILE A 15 57.48 -27.88 17.92
CA ILE A 15 57.08 -26.67 17.14
C ILE A 15 56.83 -25.43 18.00
N THR A 16 57.89 -24.64 18.15
CA THR A 16 57.83 -23.20 18.44
C THR A 16 57.64 -22.42 17.14
N PHE A 17 56.49 -21.76 16.95
CA PHE A 17 56.31 -20.78 15.87
C PHE A 17 56.33 -19.36 16.42
N SER A 18 57.33 -18.58 16.01
CA SER A 18 57.38 -17.14 16.25
C SER A 18 56.29 -16.45 15.42
N PHE A 19 55.31 -15.82 16.09
CA PHE A 19 54.32 -14.98 15.42
C PHE A 19 54.97 -13.67 14.95
N ILE A 20 55.46 -13.67 13.70
CA ILE A 20 55.87 -12.45 13.00
C ILE A 20 54.61 -11.72 12.54
N ALA A 21 54.45 -10.46 12.98
CA ALA A 21 53.32 -9.65 12.56
C ALA A 21 53.46 -9.22 11.10
N HIS A 22 52.46 -9.55 10.28
CA HIS A 22 52.20 -8.90 9.00
C HIS A 22 50.72 -8.50 8.94
N LEU A 23 50.43 -7.31 9.47
CA LEU A 23 49.16 -6.63 9.22
C LEU A 23 49.13 -6.18 7.75
N SER A 24 48.63 -7.06 6.88
CA SER A 24 48.25 -6.67 5.53
C SER A 24 47.04 -5.75 5.65
N ALA A 25 47.25 -4.45 5.44
CA ALA A 25 46.20 -3.45 5.45
C ALA A 25 45.31 -3.61 4.20
N GLN A 26 44.43 -4.62 4.21
CA GLN A 26 43.37 -4.77 3.22
C GLN A 26 42.40 -3.61 3.38
N GLN A 27 42.68 -2.54 2.62
CA GLN A 27 41.82 -1.39 2.47
C GLN A 27 40.49 -1.85 1.88
N VAL A 28 39.50 -2.07 2.74
CA VAL A 28 38.12 -2.37 2.35
C VAL A 28 37.61 -1.16 1.58
N LYS A 29 37.68 -1.24 0.25
CA LYS A 29 37.00 -0.30 -0.64
C LYS A 29 35.52 -0.50 -0.37
N SER A 30 34.87 0.51 0.21
CA SER A 30 33.43 0.55 0.35
C SER A 30 32.83 0.45 -1.05
N ASP A 31 32.27 -0.70 -1.38
CA ASP A 31 31.70 -0.96 -2.70
C ASP A 31 30.44 -0.11 -2.85
N THR A 32 30.63 1.08 -3.42
CA THR A 32 29.59 2.12 -3.52
C THR A 32 28.79 1.87 -4.79
N SER A 33 28.32 0.64 -4.97
CA SER A 33 27.61 0.17 -6.15
C SER A 33 26.09 0.28 -5.98
N SER A 34 25.51 1.16 -6.80
CA SER A 34 24.10 1.12 -7.18
C SER A 34 23.06 1.04 -6.05
N GLN A 35 22.86 2.17 -5.36
CA GLN A 35 21.49 2.57 -4.97
C GLN A 35 20.65 2.70 -6.26
N THR A 36 20.01 1.61 -6.70
CA THR A 36 18.97 1.68 -7.72
C THR A 36 17.86 2.57 -7.17
N LYS A 37 17.61 3.71 -7.82
CA LYS A 37 16.52 4.62 -7.41
C LYS A 37 15.18 3.93 -7.66
N GLN A 38 14.71 3.19 -6.65
CA GLN A 38 13.48 2.42 -6.70
C GLN A 38 12.32 3.31 -7.14
N SER A 39 11.64 2.90 -8.22
CA SER A 39 10.48 3.62 -8.74
C SER A 39 9.37 3.60 -7.70
N LYS A 40 8.67 4.73 -7.54
CA LYS A 40 7.45 4.76 -6.76
C LYS A 40 6.38 3.85 -7.36
N LYS A 41 5.54 3.32 -6.49
CA LYS A 41 4.29 2.61 -6.80
C LYS A 41 3.13 3.35 -6.17
N LEU A 42 1.91 3.09 -6.61
CA LEU A 42 0.70 3.55 -5.94
C LEU A 42 0.33 2.62 -4.78
N PHE A 43 -0.24 3.20 -3.74
CA PHE A 43 -0.81 2.49 -2.60
C PHE A 43 -2.17 3.09 -2.25
N ILE A 44 -3.11 2.23 -1.86
CA ILE A 44 -4.29 2.64 -1.10
C ILE A 44 -4.19 2.08 0.31
N ASP A 45 -4.08 2.96 1.29
CA ASP A 45 -4.24 2.63 2.70
C ASP A 45 -5.69 2.88 3.17
N VAL A 46 -6.10 2.15 4.22
CA VAL A 46 -7.49 2.15 4.70
C VAL A 46 -7.52 2.29 6.22
N HIS A 47 -8.07 3.41 6.70
CA HIS A 47 -8.38 3.63 8.10
C HIS A 47 -9.82 3.22 8.39
N GLN A 48 -10.03 2.51 9.51
CA GLN A 48 -11.35 2.16 10.02
C GLN A 48 -11.47 2.72 11.44
N LEU A 49 -12.36 3.69 11.59
CA LEU A 49 -12.66 4.43 12.81
C LEU A 49 -14.05 4.03 13.32
N GLU A 50 -14.50 4.59 14.44
CA GLU A 50 -15.87 4.40 14.90
C GLU A 50 -16.88 5.04 13.92
N PRO A 51 -17.96 4.32 13.54
CA PRO A 51 -19.06 4.86 12.73
C PRO A 51 -19.62 6.19 13.25
N GLY A 52 -19.80 7.16 12.36
CA GLY A 52 -20.25 8.52 12.69
C GLY A 52 -19.21 9.43 13.38
N LYS A 53 -18.03 8.92 13.79
CA LYS A 53 -17.02 9.69 14.55
C LYS A 53 -15.96 10.38 13.70
N VAL A 54 -15.76 9.97 12.45
CA VAL A 54 -14.90 10.71 11.52
C VAL A 54 -15.69 11.87 10.90
N LYS A 55 -15.04 13.00 10.62
CA LYS A 55 -15.59 14.12 9.85
C LYS A 55 -14.70 14.39 8.64
N TYR A 56 -15.27 14.83 7.53
CA TYR A 56 -14.49 15.14 6.32
C TYR A 56 -13.43 16.22 6.59
N GLU A 57 -13.78 17.22 7.39
CA GLU A 57 -12.91 18.33 7.78
C GLU A 57 -11.75 17.88 8.69
N ASP A 58 -11.98 16.88 9.56
CA ASP A 58 -10.93 16.28 10.39
C ASP A 58 -9.93 15.47 9.55
N VAL A 59 -10.42 14.77 8.51
CA VAL A 59 -9.56 14.04 7.56
C VAL A 59 -8.76 15.03 6.70
N ALA A 60 -9.36 16.11 6.22
CA ALA A 60 -8.65 17.18 5.54
C ALA A 60 -7.53 17.76 6.43
N GLY A 61 -7.81 17.93 7.73
CA GLY A 61 -6.83 18.36 8.74
C GLY A 61 -5.78 17.30 9.13
N ALA A 62 -5.99 16.02 8.80
CA ALA A 62 -4.99 14.95 8.92
C ALA A 62 -4.09 14.90 7.68
N HIS A 63 -4.69 14.83 6.49
CA HIS A 63 -4.02 14.81 5.19
C HIS A 63 -3.10 16.05 4.99
N ALA A 64 -3.51 17.23 5.48
CA ALA A 64 -2.66 18.42 5.48
C ALA A 64 -1.36 18.27 6.32
N LYS A 65 -1.36 17.39 7.34
CA LYS A 65 -0.16 17.07 8.15
C LYS A 65 0.68 15.98 7.48
N ASP A 66 0.04 15.03 6.80
CA ASP A 66 0.73 14.04 5.96
C ASP A 66 1.51 14.74 4.85
N LEU A 67 0.87 15.63 4.09
CA LEU A 67 1.51 16.50 3.09
C LEU A 67 2.68 17.34 3.66
N ALA A 68 2.58 17.79 4.91
CA ALA A 68 3.66 18.52 5.58
C ALA A 68 4.85 17.62 5.99
N THR A 69 4.65 16.30 6.06
CA THR A 69 5.61 15.30 6.58
C THR A 69 6.17 14.40 5.48
N GLU A 70 5.44 14.16 4.39
CA GLU A 70 5.68 13.15 3.35
C GLU A 70 7.10 13.17 2.77
N LYS A 71 7.67 14.37 2.57
CA LYS A 71 8.99 14.55 1.95
C LYS A 71 10.13 14.05 2.84
N LYS A 72 9.90 13.88 4.15
CA LYS A 72 10.81 13.24 5.10
C LYS A 72 10.95 11.74 4.83
N TYR A 73 9.88 11.09 4.39
CA TYR A 73 9.80 9.66 4.12
C TYR A 73 9.80 9.31 2.63
N GLY A 74 9.86 10.31 1.75
CA GLY A 74 9.84 10.12 0.30
C GLY A 74 8.47 9.71 -0.23
N VAL A 75 7.38 9.94 0.51
CA VAL A 75 5.99 9.72 0.06
C VAL A 75 5.50 10.95 -0.73
N ASP A 76 4.53 10.75 -1.62
CA ASP A 76 3.64 11.82 -2.11
C ASP A 76 2.20 11.36 -1.87
N PHE A 77 1.43 12.03 -1.03
CA PHE A 77 0.00 11.81 -0.87
C PHE A 77 -0.77 12.51 -2.00
N LEU A 78 -1.84 11.88 -2.50
CA LEU A 78 -2.46 12.27 -3.77
C LEU A 78 -3.94 12.64 -3.64
N LYS A 79 -4.75 11.76 -3.01
CA LYS A 79 -6.21 11.91 -2.83
C LYS A 79 -6.66 11.15 -1.60
N TYR A 80 -7.83 11.48 -1.06
CA TYR A 80 -8.51 10.67 -0.05
C TYR A 80 -10.02 10.65 -0.26
N TRP A 81 -10.69 9.59 0.24
CA TRP A 81 -12.14 9.42 0.22
C TRP A 81 -12.65 9.06 1.61
N VAL A 82 -13.73 9.72 2.06
CA VAL A 82 -14.29 9.59 3.42
C VAL A 82 -15.74 9.14 3.37
N ASP A 83 -16.05 8.03 4.03
CA ASP A 83 -17.42 7.68 4.46
C ASP A 83 -17.57 8.03 5.94
N GLU A 84 -18.28 9.12 6.22
CA GLU A 84 -18.52 9.60 7.58
C GLU A 84 -19.51 8.72 8.38
N GLU A 85 -20.38 7.97 7.71
CA GLU A 85 -21.36 7.12 8.39
C GLU A 85 -20.67 5.86 8.91
N LYS A 86 -19.87 5.19 8.07
CA LYS A 86 -19.18 3.94 8.40
C LYS A 86 -17.85 4.15 9.14
N GLY A 87 -17.33 5.38 9.14
CA GLY A 87 -16.03 5.68 9.76
C GLY A 87 -14.84 5.22 8.91
N LEU A 88 -14.97 5.20 7.59
CA LEU A 88 -13.93 4.71 6.68
C LEU A 88 -13.22 5.87 5.98
N VAL A 89 -11.90 5.76 5.88
CA VAL A 89 -11.06 6.65 5.07
C VAL A 89 -10.14 5.81 4.20
N TYR A 90 -10.07 6.15 2.93
CA TYR A 90 -9.18 5.54 1.94
C TYR A 90 -8.23 6.62 1.42
N CYS A 91 -6.91 6.46 1.56
CA CYS A 91 -5.93 7.42 1.07
C CYS A 91 -5.16 6.83 -0.11
N LEU A 92 -5.09 7.55 -1.23
CA LEU A 92 -4.21 7.22 -2.36
C LEU A 92 -2.89 7.98 -2.18
N SER A 93 -1.78 7.25 -2.19
CA SER A 93 -0.43 7.81 -2.09
C SER A 93 0.55 7.09 -3.01
N SER A 94 1.74 7.67 -3.21
CA SER A 94 2.83 7.05 -3.96
C SER A 94 4.15 7.04 -3.19
N SER A 95 4.77 5.86 -3.13
CA SER A 95 5.93 5.58 -2.27
C SER A 95 6.83 4.50 -2.89
N THR A 96 8.05 4.35 -2.41
CA THR A 96 8.88 3.16 -2.69
C THR A 96 8.34 1.91 -2.01
N ASP A 97 7.68 2.07 -0.86
CA ASP A 97 7.26 1.01 0.05
C ASP A 97 6.11 1.49 0.97
N SER A 98 5.31 0.56 1.49
CA SER A 98 4.19 0.88 2.39
C SER A 98 4.61 1.30 3.79
N ALA A 99 5.79 0.89 4.28
CA ALA A 99 6.24 1.25 5.62
C ALA A 99 6.58 2.74 5.74
N SER A 100 7.02 3.38 4.66
CA SER A 100 7.23 4.84 4.58
C SER A 100 5.92 5.64 4.64
N ILE A 101 4.81 5.07 4.14
CA ILE A 101 3.46 5.65 4.29
C ILE A 101 3.02 5.56 5.77
N THR A 102 3.07 4.36 6.38
CA THR A 102 2.73 4.17 7.80
C THR A 102 3.56 5.05 8.74
N LYS A 103 4.85 5.27 8.46
CA LYS A 103 5.69 6.20 9.22
C LYS A 103 5.28 7.65 9.07
N THR A 104 4.78 8.06 7.89
CA THR A 104 4.33 9.43 7.67
C THR A 104 3.12 9.73 8.54
N HIS A 105 2.06 8.91 8.46
CA HIS A 105 0.89 9.02 9.33
C HIS A 105 1.24 8.98 10.83
N ALA A 106 2.15 8.08 11.22
CA ALA A 106 2.61 7.95 12.61
C ALA A 106 3.22 9.23 13.19
N GLU A 107 3.97 9.99 12.37
CA GLU A 107 4.56 11.28 12.78
C GLU A 107 3.60 12.46 12.57
N ALA A 108 2.81 12.46 11.49
CA ALA A 108 1.91 13.55 11.12
C ALA A 108 0.72 13.70 12.09
N HIS A 109 0.08 12.59 12.47
CA HIS A 109 -1.12 12.62 13.32
C HIS A 109 -1.33 11.38 14.22
N GLY A 110 -0.53 10.33 14.08
CA GLY A 110 -0.52 9.15 14.96
C GLY A 110 -1.64 8.13 14.73
N LEU A 111 -2.57 8.37 13.80
CA LEU A 111 -3.57 7.37 13.39
C LEU A 111 -2.92 6.45 12.36
N LEU A 112 -2.92 5.14 12.58
CA LEU A 112 -2.32 4.19 11.64
C LEU A 112 -3.40 3.53 10.77
N PRO A 113 -3.12 3.25 9.49
CA PRO A 113 -4.05 2.52 8.64
C PRO A 113 -4.18 1.07 9.08
N THR A 114 -5.39 0.51 8.96
CA THR A 114 -5.69 -0.90 9.28
C THR A 114 -5.23 -1.87 8.19
N ARG A 115 -5.10 -1.38 6.96
CA ARG A 115 -4.63 -2.11 5.78
C ARG A 115 -3.86 -1.15 4.87
N VAL A 116 -2.86 -1.65 4.14
CA VAL A 116 -2.18 -0.91 3.06
C VAL A 116 -2.01 -1.84 1.87
N TYR A 117 -2.65 -1.49 0.75
CA TYR A 117 -2.62 -2.24 -0.50
C TYR A 117 -1.67 -1.55 -1.49
N GLU A 118 -0.70 -2.28 -2.03
CA GLU A 118 0.01 -1.87 -3.25
C GLU A 118 -0.96 -2.02 -4.43
N VAL A 119 -1.13 -0.99 -5.26
CA VAL A 119 -2.14 -1.00 -6.34
C VAL A 119 -1.59 -0.58 -7.70
N THR A 120 -2.25 -1.07 -8.74
CA THR A 120 -2.22 -0.47 -10.09
C THR A 120 -3.55 0.24 -10.34
N ASP A 121 -3.55 1.33 -11.09
CA ASP A 121 -4.74 2.14 -11.38
C ASP A 121 -5.24 1.99 -12.83
N GLY A 122 -6.50 2.36 -13.03
CA GLY A 122 -7.09 2.56 -14.35
C GLY A 122 -6.76 3.93 -14.93
N LYS A 123 -7.36 4.22 -16.09
CA LYS A 123 -7.30 5.56 -16.69
C LYS A 123 -8.39 6.44 -16.09
N GLU A 124 -7.99 7.40 -15.24
CA GLU A 124 -8.93 8.35 -14.64
C GLU A 124 -9.71 9.15 -15.71
N ALA A 125 -11.04 9.08 -15.63
CA ALA A 125 -11.99 9.91 -16.35
C ALA A 125 -12.34 11.17 -15.56
N ALA A 126 -12.96 12.15 -16.22
CA ALA A 126 -13.32 13.40 -15.58
C ALA A 126 -14.58 13.26 -14.70
N VAL A 127 -14.54 13.88 -13.52
CA VAL A 127 -15.71 14.11 -12.67
C VAL A 127 -16.69 15.02 -13.43
N HIS A 128 -17.98 14.72 -13.36
CA HIS A 128 -19.05 15.37 -14.13
C HIS A 128 -20.23 15.75 -13.25
N GLY A 129 -20.91 16.85 -13.57
CA GLY A 129 -22.16 17.26 -12.91
C GLY A 129 -22.02 17.57 -11.41
N LYS A 130 -22.92 17.01 -10.59
CA LYS A 130 -23.04 17.18 -9.13
C LYS A 130 -23.48 15.89 -8.42
N GLU A 131 -23.43 14.77 -9.11
CA GLU A 131 -23.81 13.44 -8.67
C GLU A 131 -22.87 12.93 -7.57
N ASN A 132 -23.42 12.16 -6.62
CA ASN A 132 -22.71 11.63 -5.47
C ASN A 132 -21.58 10.69 -5.91
N LEU A 133 -20.43 10.77 -5.24
CA LEU A 133 -19.33 9.84 -5.42
C LEU A 133 -19.58 8.56 -4.62
N TYR A 134 -19.38 7.42 -5.25
CA TYR A 134 -19.42 6.10 -4.62
C TYR A 134 -18.08 5.42 -4.81
N LEU A 135 -17.56 4.84 -3.72
CA LEU A 135 -16.44 3.91 -3.75
C LEU A 135 -17.01 2.50 -3.52
N ASP A 136 -16.89 1.64 -4.52
CA ASP A 136 -17.26 0.22 -4.43
C ASP A 136 -16.02 -0.68 -4.29
N ILE A 137 -16.20 -1.83 -3.65
CA ILE A 137 -15.13 -2.77 -3.32
C ILE A 137 -15.55 -4.20 -3.71
N HIS A 138 -14.65 -4.91 -4.38
CA HIS A 138 -14.76 -6.34 -4.66
C HIS A 138 -13.64 -7.12 -3.97
N TYR A 139 -13.98 -8.23 -3.28
CA TYR A 139 -13.06 -9.14 -2.63
C TYR A 139 -13.00 -10.49 -3.36
N LEU A 140 -12.30 -10.50 -4.51
CA LEU A 140 -12.17 -11.66 -5.39
C LEU A 140 -11.19 -12.72 -4.86
N GLY A 141 -10.28 -12.31 -3.96
CA GLY A 141 -9.34 -13.19 -3.28
C GLY A 141 -7.99 -13.37 -3.99
N ALA A 142 -6.95 -13.66 -3.21
CA ALA A 142 -5.56 -13.69 -3.65
C ALA A 142 -5.33 -14.57 -4.89
N GLY A 143 -4.84 -13.97 -5.98
CA GLY A 143 -4.54 -14.67 -7.23
C GLY A 143 -5.74 -15.01 -8.13
N HIS A 144 -6.96 -14.54 -7.80
CA HIS A 144 -8.16 -14.75 -8.63
C HIS A 144 -8.47 -13.62 -9.63
N VAL A 145 -7.67 -12.54 -9.65
CA VAL A 145 -7.86 -11.38 -10.53
C VAL A 145 -6.52 -10.80 -10.97
N THR A 146 -6.41 -10.39 -12.25
CA THR A 146 -5.30 -9.55 -12.73
C THR A 146 -5.78 -8.15 -13.10
N ALA A 147 -4.86 -7.17 -13.13
CA ALA A 147 -5.14 -5.81 -13.58
C ALA A 147 -5.66 -5.75 -15.02
N LYS A 148 -5.28 -6.72 -15.86
CA LYS A 148 -5.81 -6.91 -17.21
C LYS A 148 -7.27 -7.36 -17.21
N ASP A 149 -7.65 -8.25 -16.29
CA ASP A 149 -9.03 -8.71 -16.18
C ASP A 149 -9.95 -7.59 -15.67
N VAL A 150 -9.48 -6.77 -14.72
CA VAL A 150 -10.21 -5.57 -14.28
C VAL A 150 -10.35 -4.54 -15.41
N ALA A 151 -9.29 -4.28 -16.18
CA ALA A 151 -9.40 -3.40 -17.35
C ALA A 151 -10.46 -3.92 -18.36
N ALA A 152 -10.48 -5.24 -18.61
CA ALA A 152 -11.45 -5.89 -19.49
C ALA A 152 -12.86 -6.06 -18.88
N ALA A 153 -13.02 -5.86 -17.57
CA ALA A 153 -14.29 -5.73 -16.88
C ALA A 153 -14.81 -4.28 -17.00
N HIS A 154 -13.97 -3.32 -16.65
CA HIS A 154 -14.26 -1.89 -16.68
C HIS A 154 -14.67 -1.39 -18.06
N GLU A 155 -14.03 -1.83 -19.15
CA GLU A 155 -14.46 -1.49 -20.52
C GLU A 155 -15.90 -1.95 -20.84
N LYS A 156 -16.41 -3.01 -20.18
CA LYS A 156 -17.82 -3.43 -20.31
C LYS A 156 -18.74 -2.54 -19.47
N ASP A 157 -18.32 -2.13 -18.29
CA ASP A 157 -19.05 -1.16 -17.47
C ASP A 157 -19.17 0.17 -18.20
N LEU A 158 -18.05 0.67 -18.76
CA LEU A 158 -17.99 1.91 -19.53
C LEU A 158 -18.93 1.89 -20.74
N ALA A 159 -19.17 0.73 -21.34
CA ALA A 159 -20.10 0.53 -22.45
C ALA A 159 -21.58 0.63 -22.04
N VAL A 160 -21.94 0.38 -20.78
CA VAL A 160 -23.34 0.40 -20.30
C VAL A 160 -23.65 1.50 -19.28
N GLN A 161 -22.66 2.12 -18.63
CA GLN A 161 -22.82 3.13 -17.56
C GLN A 161 -23.84 4.23 -17.89
N LYS A 162 -23.85 4.72 -19.15
CA LYS A 162 -24.73 5.82 -19.60
C LYS A 162 -26.21 5.45 -19.60
N LYS A 163 -26.53 4.16 -19.67
CA LYS A 163 -27.90 3.62 -19.57
C LYS A 163 -28.46 3.77 -18.15
N HIS A 164 -27.58 3.67 -17.14
CA HIS A 164 -27.91 3.74 -15.72
C HIS A 164 -27.64 5.12 -15.09
N GLY A 165 -27.11 6.08 -15.86
CA GLY A 165 -26.76 7.40 -15.34
C GLY A 165 -25.49 7.42 -14.49
N VAL A 166 -24.60 6.44 -14.69
CA VAL A 166 -23.33 6.29 -13.96
C VAL A 166 -22.18 6.90 -14.77
N ASN A 167 -21.22 7.52 -14.07
CA ASN A 167 -19.94 7.98 -14.58
C ASN A 167 -18.82 7.29 -13.80
N LEU A 168 -18.24 6.22 -14.34
CA LEU A 168 -17.09 5.54 -13.74
C LEU A 168 -15.83 6.38 -13.94
N ILE A 169 -15.17 6.73 -12.83
CA ILE A 169 -14.04 7.67 -12.79
C ILE A 169 -12.72 6.92 -12.87
N ASN A 170 -12.46 5.99 -11.95
CA ASN A 170 -11.23 5.20 -11.94
C ASN A 170 -11.43 3.88 -11.18
N TYR A 171 -10.45 2.99 -11.25
CA TYR A 171 -10.34 1.80 -10.42
C TYR A 171 -8.91 1.59 -9.93
N TRP A 172 -8.75 0.82 -8.86
CA TRP A 172 -7.46 0.39 -8.32
C TRP A 172 -7.49 -1.11 -8.02
N VAL A 173 -6.41 -1.81 -8.40
CA VAL A 173 -6.30 -3.27 -8.33
C VAL A 173 -5.11 -3.68 -7.48
N ASN A 174 -5.38 -4.45 -6.44
CA ASN A 174 -4.38 -5.24 -5.71
C ASN A 174 -4.53 -6.72 -6.10
N GLU A 175 -3.74 -7.16 -7.08
CA GLU A 175 -3.75 -8.55 -7.59
C GLU A 175 -3.32 -9.58 -6.51
N LYS A 176 -2.45 -9.15 -5.59
CA LYS A 176 -1.86 -9.98 -4.52
C LYS A 176 -2.92 -10.54 -3.57
N ASP A 177 -3.78 -9.68 -3.03
CA ASP A 177 -4.81 -10.01 -2.05
C ASP A 177 -6.20 -10.14 -2.71
N GLY A 178 -6.31 -9.79 -4.00
CA GLY A 178 -7.51 -9.91 -4.83
C GLY A 178 -8.57 -8.87 -4.52
N VAL A 179 -8.15 -7.62 -4.32
CA VAL A 179 -9.03 -6.50 -4.00
C VAL A 179 -9.11 -5.55 -5.19
N VAL A 180 -10.32 -5.22 -5.61
CA VAL A 180 -10.60 -4.15 -6.58
C VAL A 180 -11.39 -3.06 -5.87
N MET A 181 -11.05 -1.81 -6.12
CA MET A 181 -11.75 -0.64 -5.59
C MET A 181 -12.08 0.29 -6.76
N CYS A 182 -13.35 0.57 -7.03
CA CYS A 182 -13.77 1.45 -8.12
C CYS A 182 -14.39 2.72 -7.57
N LEU A 183 -14.10 3.86 -8.19
CA LEU A 183 -14.71 5.16 -7.93
C LEU A 183 -15.64 5.51 -9.08
N ALA A 184 -16.89 5.81 -8.76
CA ALA A 184 -17.90 6.26 -9.72
C ALA A 184 -18.68 7.46 -9.19
N GLN A 185 -19.38 8.16 -10.06
CA GLN A 185 -20.54 8.96 -9.69
C GLN A 185 -21.82 8.27 -10.12
N ALA A 186 -22.84 8.39 -9.27
CA ALA A 186 -24.21 8.00 -9.58
C ALA A 186 -25.19 8.91 -8.82
N LYS A 187 -26.48 8.80 -9.15
CA LYS A 187 -27.53 9.37 -8.31
C LYS A 187 -27.79 8.53 -7.05
N ASP A 188 -27.54 7.23 -7.14
CA ASP A 188 -27.85 6.21 -6.13
C ASP A 188 -26.94 4.99 -6.37
N SER A 189 -26.43 4.36 -5.31
CA SER A 189 -25.50 3.23 -5.42
C SER A 189 -26.10 2.00 -6.11
N THR A 190 -27.43 1.87 -6.17
CA THR A 190 -28.07 0.78 -6.91
C THR A 190 -27.90 0.91 -8.43
N ASP A 191 -27.71 2.11 -8.98
CA ASP A 191 -27.45 2.31 -10.41
C ASP A 191 -26.03 1.87 -10.81
N LEU A 192 -25.07 2.02 -9.91
CA LEU A 192 -23.71 1.45 -10.03
C LEU A 192 -23.76 -0.09 -9.98
N ILE A 193 -24.50 -0.66 -9.03
CA ILE A 193 -24.69 -2.12 -8.93
C ILE A 193 -25.42 -2.69 -10.17
N LYS A 194 -26.39 -1.95 -10.75
CA LYS A 194 -27.05 -2.32 -12.02
C LYS A 194 -26.08 -2.29 -13.21
N THR A 195 -25.16 -1.33 -13.24
CA THR A 195 -24.11 -1.19 -14.27
C THR A 195 -23.23 -2.45 -14.30
N HIS A 196 -22.58 -2.79 -13.20
CA HIS A 196 -21.73 -3.98 -13.07
C HIS A 196 -22.49 -5.29 -13.36
N LYS A 197 -23.73 -5.40 -12.87
CA LYS A 197 -24.58 -6.57 -13.11
C LYS A 197 -24.96 -6.76 -14.58
N GLU A 198 -25.14 -5.67 -15.34
CA GLU A 198 -25.41 -5.74 -16.78
C GLU A 198 -24.14 -5.96 -17.61
N ALA A 199 -23.04 -5.31 -17.23
CA ALA A 199 -21.75 -5.38 -17.93
C ALA A 199 -21.09 -6.76 -17.86
N HIS A 200 -21.06 -7.35 -16.67
CA HIS A 200 -20.32 -8.60 -16.42
C HIS A 200 -20.90 -9.52 -15.35
N GLY A 201 -22.01 -9.15 -14.70
CA GLY A 201 -22.73 -10.01 -13.75
C GLY A 201 -22.11 -10.10 -12.35
N LEU A 202 -20.80 -9.90 -12.21
CA LEU A 202 -20.17 -9.59 -10.91
C LEU A 202 -20.80 -8.30 -10.34
N ILE A 203 -20.92 -8.23 -9.03
CA ILE A 203 -21.36 -7.06 -8.27
C ILE A 203 -20.38 -6.81 -7.11
N PRO A 204 -20.24 -5.57 -6.61
CA PRO A 204 -19.38 -5.29 -5.47
C PRO A 204 -19.92 -5.89 -4.17
N ASP A 205 -19.00 -6.28 -3.29
CA ASP A 205 -19.29 -6.76 -1.94
C ASP A 205 -19.69 -5.61 -1.00
N GLN A 206 -19.18 -4.41 -1.27
CA GLN A 206 -19.42 -3.19 -0.49
C GLN A 206 -19.53 -1.98 -1.42
N VAL A 207 -20.42 -1.04 -1.10
CA VAL A 207 -20.50 0.28 -1.76
C VAL A 207 -20.70 1.34 -0.70
N PHE A 208 -19.89 2.40 -0.75
CA PHE A 208 -19.87 3.49 0.21
C PHE A 208 -20.12 4.83 -0.50
N GLU A 209 -20.94 5.70 0.08
CA GLU A 209 -21.03 7.09 -0.40
C GLU A 209 -19.87 7.88 0.21
N VAL A 210 -19.06 8.54 -0.63
CA VAL A 210 -17.79 9.12 -0.19
C VAL A 210 -17.66 10.60 -0.55
N LYS A 211 -16.99 11.35 0.33
CA LYS A 211 -16.48 12.69 0.02
C LYS A 211 -15.00 12.59 -0.35
N GLN A 212 -14.64 13.09 -1.54
CA GLN A 212 -13.25 13.13 -2.00
C GLN A 212 -12.57 14.44 -1.63
N GLY A 213 -11.30 14.35 -1.19
CA GLY A 213 -10.37 15.46 -1.14
C GLY A 213 -9.00 15.10 -1.74
N GLN A 214 -8.08 16.07 -1.71
CA GLN A 214 -6.70 16.03 -2.22
C GLN A 214 -5.84 17.05 -1.47
#